data_AF-A0AAW3ACM4-F1
#
_entry.id   AF-A0AAW3ACM4-F1
#
_cell.length_a   1.000
_cell.length_b   1.000
_cell.length_c   1.000
_cell.angle_alpha   90.00
_cell.angle_beta   90.00
_cell.angle_gamma   90.00
#
_symmetry.space_group_name_H-M   'P 1'
#
loop_
_entity.id
_entity.type
_entity.pdbx_description
1 polymer ?
#
loop_
_entity_poly.entity_id
_entity_poly.type
_entity_poly.pdbx_seq_one_letter_code
_entity_poly.pdbx_strand_id
1 'polypeptide(L)'
;MTATVKVVGSADSRHLLEHYCGVPPEIQLLLRRSWEMMLSVSGCFDFGYDGNRVAVLEYNCHSSGALLECCSTSEKMTNYYGVLQGMSTGSFLGVKCLAYFTCLMSNEKVFPKHRLIRFLIDGGNEERYASMHMMNYGEKAGLRMKLFVKLAGFRFQDGALVSAA
;
A
#
# COMPACT_ATOMS: atom_id res chain seq x y z
N MET A 1 -9.14 12.54 3.09
CA MET A 1 -10.19 11.62 2.62
C MET A 1 -11.55 12.28 2.33
N THR A 2 -11.85 13.48 2.83
CA THR A 2 -13.16 14.15 2.63
C THR A 2 -13.57 14.33 1.16
N ALA A 3 -12.61 14.58 0.26
CA ALA A 3 -12.88 14.68 -1.17
C ALA A 3 -13.33 13.33 -1.76
N THR A 4 -12.67 12.22 -1.39
CA THR A 4 -13.05 10.87 -1.81
C THR A 4 -14.48 10.55 -1.39
N VAL A 5 -14.87 10.87 -0.14
CA VAL A 5 -16.26 10.67 0.35
C VAL A 5 -17.28 11.38 -0.54
N LYS A 6 -16.99 12.63 -0.96
CA LYS A 6 -17.86 13.36 -1.89
C LYS A 6 -17.94 12.69 -3.26
N VAL A 7 -16.81 12.19 -3.79
CA VAL A 7 -16.79 11.49 -5.09
C VAL A 7 -17.58 10.19 -5.04
N VAL A 8 -17.45 9.39 -3.97
CA VAL A 8 -18.13 8.08 -3.89
C VAL A 8 -19.58 8.13 -3.41
N GLY A 9 -19.97 9.17 -2.67
CA GLY A 9 -21.24 9.23 -1.94
C GLY A 9 -22.19 10.38 -2.30
N SER A 10 -21.85 11.27 -3.23
CA SER A 10 -22.74 12.35 -3.67
C SER A 10 -23.77 11.89 -4.71
N ALA A 11 -24.82 12.70 -4.92
CA ALA A 11 -25.78 12.49 -6.00
C ALA A 11 -25.10 12.42 -7.39
N ASP A 12 -24.04 13.19 -7.57
CA ASP A 12 -23.26 13.23 -8.82
C ASP A 12 -22.16 12.15 -8.90
N SER A 13 -22.10 11.23 -7.94
CA SER A 13 -21.01 10.24 -7.82
C SER A 13 -20.77 9.47 -9.10
N ARG A 14 -21.84 9.05 -9.80
CA ARG A 14 -21.72 8.32 -11.07
C ARG A 14 -20.99 9.16 -12.13
N HIS A 15 -21.39 10.41 -12.31
CA HIS A 15 -20.80 11.32 -13.28
C HIS A 15 -19.33 11.62 -12.93
N LEU A 16 -19.03 11.87 -11.64
CA LEU A 16 -17.67 12.11 -11.17
C LEU A 16 -16.76 10.89 -11.40
N LEU A 17 -17.23 9.70 -11.07
CA LEU A 17 -16.47 8.46 -11.25
C LEU A 17 -16.20 8.18 -12.73
N GLU A 18 -17.19 8.31 -13.61
CA GLU A 18 -17.03 8.01 -15.04
C GLU A 18 -16.17 9.06 -15.76
N HIS A 19 -16.52 10.34 -15.63
CA HIS A 19 -15.96 11.37 -16.49
C HIS A 19 -14.70 12.05 -15.94
N TYR A 20 -14.53 12.07 -14.62
CA TYR A 20 -13.37 12.72 -13.99
C TYR A 20 -12.36 11.72 -13.44
N CYS A 21 -12.80 10.52 -13.04
CA CYS A 21 -11.92 9.48 -12.51
C CYS A 21 -11.68 8.32 -13.50
N GLY A 22 -12.39 8.26 -14.63
CA GLY A 22 -12.24 7.19 -15.61
C GLY A 22 -12.64 5.81 -15.10
N VAL A 23 -13.52 5.74 -14.09
CA VAL A 23 -13.96 4.48 -13.46
C VAL A 23 -15.17 3.92 -14.22
N PRO A 24 -15.06 2.72 -14.82
CA PRO A 24 -16.16 2.10 -15.56
C PRO A 24 -17.38 1.82 -14.66
N PRO A 25 -18.63 1.98 -15.15
CA PRO A 25 -19.86 1.73 -14.39
C PRO A 25 -19.89 0.36 -13.70
N GLU A 26 -19.33 -0.66 -14.36
CA GLU A 26 -19.35 -2.07 -13.95
C GLU A 26 -18.61 -2.31 -12.63
N ILE A 27 -17.61 -1.50 -12.30
CA ILE A 27 -16.80 -1.66 -11.08
C ILE A 27 -17.16 -0.67 -9.97
N GLN A 28 -18.03 0.31 -10.21
CA GLN A 28 -18.31 1.35 -9.21
C GLN A 28 -18.96 0.80 -7.94
N LEU A 29 -19.80 -0.24 -8.04
CA LEU A 29 -20.36 -0.90 -6.86
C LEU A 29 -19.26 -1.55 -6.00
N LEU A 30 -18.29 -2.18 -6.66
CA LEU A 30 -17.13 -2.78 -5.99
C LEU A 30 -16.26 -1.71 -5.32
N LEU A 31 -16.08 -0.56 -5.97
CA LEU A 31 -15.33 0.57 -5.42
C LEU A 31 -15.98 1.11 -4.14
N ARG A 32 -17.31 1.32 -4.14
CA ARG A 32 -18.04 1.76 -2.94
C ARG A 32 -17.96 0.74 -1.81
N ARG A 33 -18.09 -0.54 -2.14
CA ARG A 33 -17.90 -1.63 -1.17
C ARG A 33 -16.47 -1.66 -0.62
N SER A 34 -15.46 -1.44 -1.46
CA SER A 34 -14.06 -1.35 -1.04
C SER A 34 -13.84 -0.21 -0.06
N TRP A 35 -14.45 0.96 -0.31
CA TRP A 35 -14.38 2.12 0.58
C TRP A 35 -14.87 1.83 2.01
N GLU A 36 -15.89 0.99 2.15
CA GLU A 36 -16.48 0.64 3.45
C GLU A 36 -15.70 -0.45 4.21
N MET A 37 -14.89 -1.24 3.51
CA MET A 37 -14.30 -2.47 4.05
C MET A 37 -12.78 -2.42 4.17
N MET A 38 -12.10 -1.71 3.28
CA MET A 38 -10.65 -1.81 3.11
C MET A 38 -9.89 -0.72 3.86
N LEU A 39 -8.76 -1.12 4.44
CA LEU A 39 -7.79 -0.21 5.05
C LEU A 39 -6.73 0.17 4.01
N SER A 40 -6.36 1.45 3.95
CA SER A 40 -5.21 1.90 3.16
C SER A 40 -3.90 1.42 3.82
N VAL A 41 -2.98 0.89 3.01
CA VAL A 41 -1.66 0.42 3.47
C VAL A 41 -0.71 1.59 3.65
N SER A 42 -0.50 2.35 2.59
CA SER A 42 0.48 3.44 2.50
C SER A 42 0.08 4.42 1.39
N GLY A 43 0.72 5.59 1.40
CA GLY A 43 0.70 6.52 0.29
C GLY A 43 1.83 7.54 0.45
N CYS A 44 2.21 8.18 -0.65
CA CYS A 44 3.25 9.20 -0.69
C CYS A 44 2.64 10.53 -1.13
N PHE A 45 2.94 11.60 -0.39
CA PHE A 45 2.65 12.95 -0.85
C PHE A 45 3.90 13.52 -1.49
N ASP A 46 3.72 14.11 -2.66
CA ASP A 46 4.79 14.78 -3.38
C ASP A 46 4.66 16.28 -3.13
N PHE A 47 5.73 16.88 -2.62
CA PHE A 47 5.73 18.27 -2.19
C PHE A 47 6.72 19.10 -3.01
N GLY A 48 6.30 20.30 -3.40
CA GLY A 48 7.19 21.38 -3.78
C GLY A 48 7.54 22.24 -2.56
N TYR A 49 8.82 22.57 -2.39
CA TYR A 49 9.30 23.46 -1.32
C TYR A 49 10.32 24.46 -1.88
N ASP A 50 10.07 25.75 -1.68
CA ASP A 50 10.93 26.85 -2.17
C ASP A 50 11.78 27.51 -1.07
N GLY A 51 11.75 26.99 0.15
CA GLY A 51 12.38 27.60 1.33
C GLY A 51 11.43 28.42 2.20
N ASN A 52 10.25 28.77 1.70
CA ASN A 52 9.23 29.56 2.41
C ASN A 52 7.87 28.87 2.47
N ARG A 53 7.48 28.15 1.40
CA ARG A 53 6.16 27.56 1.22
C ARG A 53 6.27 26.11 0.82
N VAL A 54 5.38 25.31 1.38
CA VAL A 54 5.17 23.91 0.99
C VAL A 54 3.87 23.84 0.19
N ALA A 55 3.93 23.24 -1.00
CA ALA A 55 2.77 22.94 -1.83
C ALA A 55 2.67 21.43 -2.06
N VAL A 56 1.47 20.86 -1.89
CA VAL A 56 1.19 19.48 -2.27
C VAL A 56 0.95 19.45 -3.77
N LEU A 57 1.70 18.64 -4.49
CA LEU A 57 1.55 18.43 -5.94
C LEU A 57 0.56 17.31 -6.20
N GLU A 58 0.76 16.17 -5.55
CA GLU A 58 -0.12 15.01 -5.67
C GLU A 58 -0.08 14.10 -4.44
N TYR A 59 -1.02 13.15 -4.41
CA TYR A 59 -1.07 12.09 -3.40
C TYR A 59 -1.11 10.72 -4.08
N ASN A 60 0.05 10.07 -4.11
CA ASN A 60 0.27 8.74 -4.65
C ASN A 60 -0.23 7.67 -3.66
N CYS A 61 -1.51 7.30 -3.78
CA CYS A 61 -2.22 6.46 -2.81
C CYS A 61 -2.60 5.05 -3.29
N HIS A 62 -2.25 4.69 -4.52
CA HIS A 62 -2.53 3.36 -5.12
C HIS A 62 -1.30 2.45 -5.02
N SER A 63 -0.14 2.97 -5.42
CA SER A 63 1.19 2.40 -5.21
C SER A 63 2.17 3.56 -5.10
N SER A 64 3.15 3.42 -4.20
CA SER A 64 4.19 4.42 -3.99
C SER A 64 5.52 3.73 -3.74
N GLY A 65 6.57 4.19 -4.41
CA GLY A 65 7.95 3.75 -4.18
C GLY A 65 8.55 4.36 -2.92
N ALA A 66 9.87 4.22 -2.77
CA ALA A 66 10.71 4.87 -1.75
C ALA A 66 10.44 4.48 -0.27
N LEU A 67 9.55 3.54 0.03
CA LEU A 67 9.23 3.16 1.42
C LEU A 67 10.45 2.58 2.14
N LEU A 68 11.18 1.64 1.52
CA LEU A 68 12.37 1.05 2.12
C LEU A 68 13.47 2.10 2.32
N GLU A 69 13.59 3.00 1.35
CA GLU A 69 14.60 4.04 1.29
C GLU A 69 14.41 5.03 2.42
N CYS A 70 13.18 5.48 2.63
CA CYS A 70 12.81 6.35 3.72
C CYS A 70 12.90 5.62 5.08
N CYS A 71 12.31 4.43 5.18
CA CYS A 71 12.21 3.70 6.44
C CYS A 71 13.54 3.11 6.94
N SER A 72 14.50 2.79 6.06
CA SER A 72 15.71 2.07 6.45
C SER A 72 16.98 2.48 5.73
N THR A 73 16.96 2.63 4.40
CA THR A 73 18.21 2.82 3.63
C THR A 73 18.90 4.14 3.96
N SER A 74 18.13 5.22 4.10
CA SER A 74 18.65 6.55 4.44
C SER A 74 19.46 6.53 5.74
N GLU A 75 18.91 5.94 6.80
CA GLU A 75 19.55 5.83 8.11
C GLU A 75 20.79 4.91 8.08
N LYS A 76 20.72 3.80 7.36
CA LYS A 76 21.89 2.92 7.16
C LYS A 76 23.02 3.66 6.45
N MET A 77 22.68 4.48 5.45
CA MET A 77 23.64 5.27 4.71
C MET A 77 24.29 6.34 5.60
N THR A 78 23.52 7.09 6.39
CA THR A 78 24.08 8.09 7.32
C THR A 78 24.99 7.44 8.36
N ASN A 79 24.60 6.29 8.91
CA ASN A 79 25.40 5.55 9.87
C ASN A 79 26.72 5.06 9.25
N TYR A 80 26.68 4.55 8.02
CA TYR A 80 27.87 4.08 7.31
C TYR A 80 28.91 5.20 7.10
N TYR A 81 28.46 6.42 6.78
CA TYR A 81 29.34 7.57 6.56
C TYR A 81 29.66 8.36 7.85
N GLY A 82 29.18 7.92 9.02
CA GLY A 82 29.42 8.62 10.27
C GLY A 82 28.76 10.00 10.36
N VAL A 83 27.63 10.20 9.66
CA VAL A 83 26.82 11.42 9.77
C VAL A 83 25.99 11.32 11.04
N LEU A 84 26.41 12.04 12.09
CA LEU A 84 25.81 11.99 13.42
C LEU A 84 24.76 13.09 13.66
N GLN A 85 24.62 14.04 12.73
CA GLN A 85 23.70 15.16 12.86
C GLN A 85 22.28 14.76 12.42
N GLY A 86 21.30 15.07 13.28
CA GLY A 86 19.88 14.87 12.97
C GLY A 86 19.38 13.46 13.26
N MET A 87 18.17 13.17 12.77
CA MET A 87 17.52 11.85 12.88
C MET A 87 16.92 11.46 11.54
N SER A 88 16.78 10.16 11.29
CA SER A 88 16.09 9.66 10.10
C SER A 88 14.63 10.11 10.09
N THR A 89 14.23 10.73 8.97
CA THR A 89 12.85 11.18 8.73
C THR A 89 11.87 10.03 8.58
N GLY A 90 12.35 8.80 8.35
CA GLY A 90 11.52 7.61 8.22
C GLY A 90 11.57 6.65 9.41
N SER A 91 12.27 6.99 10.50
CA SER A 91 12.46 6.12 11.67
C SER A 91 11.15 5.57 12.27
N PHE A 92 10.05 6.32 12.17
CA PHE A 92 8.74 5.93 12.67
C PHE A 92 7.97 4.96 11.74
N LEU A 93 8.37 4.84 10.48
CA LEU A 93 7.60 4.11 9.46
C LEU A 93 7.49 2.62 9.77
N GLY A 94 8.52 2.02 10.38
CA GLY A 94 8.49 0.61 10.76
C GLY A 94 7.38 0.28 11.77
N VAL A 95 7.15 1.17 12.75
CA VAL A 95 6.05 1.03 13.71
C VAL A 95 4.69 1.15 13.03
N LYS A 96 4.57 2.04 12.03
CA LYS A 96 3.34 2.20 11.24
C LYS A 96 3.06 0.99 10.35
N CYS A 97 4.08 0.41 9.73
CA CYS A 97 3.94 -0.82 8.95
C CYS A 97 3.45 -1.98 9.81
N LEU A 98 4.01 -2.14 11.03
CA LEU A 98 3.54 -3.15 11.97
C LEU A 98 2.08 -2.90 12.41
N ALA A 99 1.75 -1.65 12.75
CA ALA A 99 0.40 -1.26 13.14
C ALA A 99 -0.64 -1.52 12.05
N TYR A 100 -0.28 -1.33 10.77
CA TYR A 100 -1.14 -1.68 9.64
C TYR A 100 -1.55 -3.16 9.67
N PHE A 101 -0.59 -4.08 9.82
CA PHE A 101 -0.90 -5.51 9.86
C PHE A 101 -1.73 -5.90 11.09
N THR A 102 -1.48 -5.27 12.25
CA THR A 102 -2.32 -5.45 13.43
C THR A 102 -3.77 -5.01 13.17
N CYS A 103 -3.97 -3.86 12.53
CA CYS A 103 -5.30 -3.36 12.18
C CYS A 103 -5.97 -4.26 11.12
N LEU A 104 -5.22 -4.74 10.12
CA LEU A 104 -5.72 -5.68 9.13
C LEU A 104 -6.22 -6.97 9.79
N MET A 105 -5.49 -7.52 10.76
CA MET A 105 -5.91 -8.72 11.50
C MET A 105 -7.21 -8.51 12.31
N SER A 106 -7.49 -7.29 12.79
CA SER A 106 -8.75 -6.97 13.48
C SER A 106 -9.94 -6.78 12.55
N ASN A 107 -9.74 -6.70 11.24
CA ASN A 107 -10.82 -6.47 10.28
C ASN A 107 -11.39 -7.79 9.73
N GLU A 108 -12.35 -8.36 10.45
CA GLU A 108 -12.99 -9.64 10.11
C GLU A 108 -13.67 -9.68 8.74
N LYS A 109 -14.03 -8.51 8.17
CA LYS A 109 -14.69 -8.42 6.87
C LYS A 109 -13.77 -8.78 5.70
N VAL A 110 -12.47 -8.54 5.85
CA VAL A 110 -11.48 -8.66 4.76
C VAL A 110 -10.29 -9.54 5.11
N PHE A 111 -10.04 -9.78 6.41
CA PHE A 111 -8.91 -10.57 6.84
C PHE A 111 -9.08 -12.06 6.48
N PRO A 112 -8.13 -12.69 5.77
CA PRO A 112 -8.27 -14.07 5.35
C PRO A 112 -8.14 -15.04 6.54
N LYS A 113 -9.13 -15.94 6.70
CA LYS A 113 -9.15 -16.97 7.77
C LYS A 113 -7.88 -17.83 7.82
N HIS A 114 -7.24 -18.07 6.68
CA HIS A 114 -6.02 -18.85 6.59
C HIS A 114 -4.74 -18.08 6.97
N ARG A 115 -4.83 -16.79 7.33
CA ARG A 115 -3.71 -15.94 7.80
C ARG A 115 -2.49 -15.92 6.87
N LEU A 116 -2.74 -16.03 5.56
CA LEU A 116 -1.71 -15.93 4.52
C LEU A 116 -2.01 -14.69 3.68
N ILE A 117 -1.07 -13.77 3.59
CA ILE A 117 -1.16 -12.62 2.68
C ILE A 117 -0.22 -12.88 1.50
N ARG A 118 -0.75 -12.66 0.30
CA ARG A 118 0.00 -12.83 -0.96
C ARG A 118 0.39 -11.45 -1.45
N PHE A 119 1.69 -11.20 -1.60
CA PHE A 119 2.22 -10.02 -2.27
C PHE A 119 2.39 -10.36 -3.75
N LEU A 120 1.69 -9.64 -4.62
CA LEU A 120 1.83 -9.77 -6.06
C LEU A 120 2.63 -8.58 -6.57
N ILE A 121 3.71 -8.87 -7.29
CA ILE A 121 4.58 -7.88 -7.93
C ILE A 121 4.76 -8.23 -9.40
N ASP A 122 5.18 -7.28 -10.21
CA ASP A 122 5.79 -7.56 -11.50
C ASP A 122 7.26 -8.05 -11.33
N GLY A 123 8.02 -8.11 -12.43
CA GLY A 123 9.41 -8.55 -12.44
C GLY A 123 10.44 -7.52 -11.93
N GLY A 124 10.00 -6.34 -11.51
CA GLY A 124 10.86 -5.24 -11.09
C GLY A 124 11.57 -5.48 -9.76
N ASN A 125 12.85 -5.09 -9.67
CA ASN A 125 13.60 -5.15 -8.42
C ASN A 125 13.06 -4.17 -7.37
N GLU A 126 12.54 -3.01 -7.80
CA GLU A 126 11.90 -2.01 -6.93
C GLU A 126 10.73 -2.61 -6.16
N GLU A 127 9.76 -3.17 -6.88
CA GLU A 127 8.59 -3.80 -6.28
C GLU A 127 8.97 -4.98 -5.38
N ARG A 128 10.02 -5.73 -5.75
CA ARG A 128 10.52 -6.85 -4.95
C ARG A 128 11.03 -6.41 -3.59
N TYR A 129 11.94 -5.43 -3.52
CA TYR A 129 12.44 -5.01 -2.20
C TYR A 129 11.38 -4.28 -1.39
N ALA A 130 10.51 -3.50 -2.02
CA ALA A 130 9.41 -2.83 -1.34
C ALA A 130 8.45 -3.86 -0.71
N SER A 131 8.11 -4.90 -1.47
CA SER A 131 7.26 -6.00 -0.97
C SER A 131 7.94 -6.80 0.13
N MET A 132 9.20 -7.18 -0.03
CA MET A 132 9.95 -7.89 1.01
C MET A 132 10.08 -7.07 2.29
N HIS A 133 10.26 -5.75 2.16
CA HIS A 133 10.29 -4.84 3.31
C HIS A 133 8.97 -4.87 4.09
N MET A 134 7.82 -4.79 3.40
CA MET A 134 6.50 -4.89 4.03
C MET A 134 6.21 -6.30 4.58
N MET A 135 6.59 -7.35 3.86
CA MET A 135 6.43 -8.74 4.30
C MET A 135 7.12 -8.97 5.65
N ASN A 136 8.32 -8.44 5.86
CA ASN A 136 9.04 -8.54 7.13
C ASN A 136 8.22 -7.98 8.31
N TYR A 137 7.49 -6.87 8.14
CA TYR A 137 6.63 -6.33 9.20
C TYR A 137 5.40 -7.18 9.47
N GLY A 138 4.82 -7.79 8.44
CA GLY A 138 3.68 -8.65 8.67
C GLY A 138 4.05 -10.03 9.20
N GLU A 139 5.24 -10.55 8.88
CA GLU A 139 5.81 -11.73 9.56
C GLU A 139 6.05 -11.44 11.04
N LYS A 140 6.58 -10.25 11.38
CA LYS A 140 6.67 -9.78 12.78
C LYS A 140 5.31 -9.64 13.46
N ALA A 141 4.24 -9.37 12.71
CA ALA A 141 2.88 -9.37 13.20
C ALA A 141 2.27 -10.80 13.34
N GLY A 142 3.03 -11.85 12.99
CA GLY A 142 2.58 -13.24 13.10
C GLY A 142 1.73 -13.71 11.92
N LEU A 143 1.86 -13.09 10.74
CA LEU A 143 1.22 -13.53 9.50
C LEU A 143 2.16 -14.39 8.66
N ARG A 144 1.59 -15.27 7.85
CA ARG A 144 2.34 -15.94 6.78
C ARG A 144 2.34 -15.06 5.55
N MET A 145 3.51 -14.89 4.95
CA MET A 145 3.69 -14.07 3.76
C MET A 145 4.18 -14.92 2.60
N LYS A 146 3.70 -14.62 1.39
CA LYS A 146 4.23 -15.22 0.17
C LYS A 146 4.29 -14.19 -0.95
N LEU A 147 5.47 -14.04 -1.55
CA LEU A 147 5.69 -13.20 -2.71
C LEU A 147 5.42 -14.01 -4.00
N PHE A 148 4.71 -13.40 -4.94
CA PHE A 148 4.45 -13.92 -6.27
C PHE A 148 4.91 -12.89 -7.31
N VAL A 149 5.73 -13.34 -8.25
CA VAL A 149 6.21 -12.52 -9.38
C VAL A 149 5.32 -12.80 -10.58
N LYS A 150 4.67 -11.75 -11.10
CA LYS A 150 3.62 -11.84 -12.10
C LYS A 150 2.53 -12.83 -11.65
N LEU A 151 2.12 -13.70 -12.56
CA LEU A 151 1.17 -14.78 -12.30
C LEU A 151 1.86 -16.13 -12.08
N ALA A 152 3.20 -16.14 -11.96
CA ALA A 152 3.94 -17.37 -11.73
C ALA A 152 3.52 -17.96 -10.38
N GLY A 153 3.14 -19.23 -10.36
CA GLY A 153 2.67 -19.89 -9.15
C GLY A 153 1.17 -19.79 -8.91
N PHE A 154 0.37 -19.34 -9.89
CA PHE A 154 -1.08 -19.51 -9.88
C PHE A 154 -1.53 -20.53 -10.92
N ARG A 155 -2.60 -21.27 -10.61
CA ARG A 155 -3.31 -22.15 -11.54
C ARG A 155 -4.81 -22.08 -11.27
N PHE A 156 -5.63 -22.40 -12.28
CA PHE A 156 -7.06 -22.62 -12.06
C PHE A 156 -7.29 -24.05 -11.57
N GLN A 157 -8.09 -24.20 -10.52
CA GLN A 157 -8.58 -25.48 -10.02
C GLN A 157 -10.05 -25.29 -9.63
N ASP A 158 -10.95 -26.08 -10.23
CA ASP A 158 -12.40 -26.03 -10.00
C ASP A 158 -13.01 -24.62 -10.16
N GLY A 159 -12.53 -23.86 -11.16
CA GLY A 159 -12.97 -22.49 -11.43
C GLY A 159 -12.40 -21.42 -10.49
N ALA A 160 -11.58 -21.81 -9.51
CA ALA A 160 -10.92 -20.90 -8.58
C ALA A 160 -9.42 -20.75 -8.87
N LEU A 161 -8.87 -19.56 -8.61
CA LEU A 161 -7.43 -19.32 -8.68
C LEU A 161 -6.74 -19.85 -7.42
N VAL A 162 -5.86 -20.84 -7.56
CA VAL A 162 -5.11 -21.45 -6.46
C VAL A 162 -3.61 -21.30 -6.68
N SER A 163 -2.83 -21.44 -5.60
CA SER A 163 -1.37 -21.51 -5.72
C SER A 163 -1.01 -22.83 -6.43
N ALA A 164 -0.18 -22.78 -7.46
CA ALA A 164 0.51 -23.97 -7.96
C ALA A 164 1.43 -24.51 -6.85
N ALA A 165 1.41 -25.83 -6.66
CA ALA A 165 2.25 -26.53 -5.70
C ALA A 165 3.74 -26.36 -6.06
#